data_AF-A0A286TWA2-F1
#
_entry.id   AF-A0A286TWA2-F1
#
_cell.length_a   1.000
_cell.length_b   1.000
_cell.length_c   1.000
_cell.angle_alpha   90.00
_cell.angle_beta   90.00
_cell.angle_gamma   90.00
#
_symmetry.space_group_name_H-M   'P 1'
#
loop_
_entity.id
_entity.type
_entity.pdbx_description
1 polymer ?
#
loop_
_entity_poly.entity_id
_entity_poly.type
_entity_poly.pdbx_seq_one_letter_code
_entity_poly.pdbx_strand_id
1 'polypeptide(L)'
;MLPISQIQINQKPLLIHTVHEDDKVLLNTPDAEWFRALYYFPWEKHRNFGAEYYDALYEFNKREERKRLKNQPPKASSIISEQRRCKTGAFV
;
A
#
# COMPACT_ATOMS: atom_id res chain seq x y z
N MET A 1 11.18 0.77 -14.02
CA MET A 1 10.15 0.79 -12.97
C MET A 1 9.45 -0.55 -12.98
N LEU A 2 9.49 -1.30 -11.88
CA LEU A 2 8.87 -2.63 -11.81
C LEU A 2 7.36 -2.48 -11.56
N PRO A 3 6.50 -3.21 -12.28
CA PRO A 3 5.06 -3.16 -12.06
C PRO A 3 4.74 -3.88 -10.74
N ILE A 4 4.14 -3.15 -9.80
CA ILE A 4 3.58 -3.73 -8.57
C ILE A 4 2.31 -4.48 -8.98
N SER A 5 2.49 -5.70 -9.48
CA SER A 5 1.39 -6.62 -9.76
C SER A 5 0.67 -6.93 -8.46
N GLN A 6 -0.50 -6.32 -8.29
CA GLN A 6 -1.66 -6.79 -7.52
C GLN A 6 -1.36 -7.87 -6.49
N ILE A 7 -0.60 -7.52 -5.45
CA ILE A 7 -0.57 -8.32 -4.24
C ILE A 7 -1.98 -8.17 -3.66
N GLN A 8 -2.77 -9.23 -3.66
CA GLN A 8 -3.97 -9.30 -2.83
C GLN A 8 -3.50 -9.28 -1.37
N ILE A 9 -3.28 -8.09 -0.83
CA ILE A 9 -2.88 -7.87 0.56
C ILE A 9 -4.13 -8.06 1.42
N ASN A 10 -4.54 -9.32 1.60
CA ASN A 10 -5.42 -9.70 2.70
C ASN A 10 -4.59 -10.09 3.95
N GLN A 11 -3.27 -9.84 3.91
CA GLN A 11 -2.37 -10.01 5.03
C GLN A 11 -2.35 -8.70 5.80
N LYS A 12 -2.91 -8.68 7.01
CA LYS A 12 -2.59 -7.63 7.99
C LYS A 12 -1.06 -7.51 8.03
N PRO A 13 -0.47 -6.30 8.01
CA PRO A 13 0.97 -6.14 8.09
C PRO A 13 1.44 -6.76 9.40
N LEU A 14 1.97 -7.96 9.26
CA LEU A 14 2.47 -8.73 10.36
C LEU A 14 3.83 -8.10 10.69
N LEU A 15 3.91 -7.44 11.84
CA LEU A 15 5.18 -7.24 12.55
C LEU A 15 5.72 -8.60 13.01
N ILE A 16 6.01 -9.47 12.05
CA ILE A 16 6.76 -10.68 12.29
C ILE A 16 8.21 -10.31 12.08
N HIS A 17 8.92 -10.10 13.19
CA HIS A 17 10.37 -10.18 13.19
C HIS A 17 10.74 -11.67 13.31
N THR A 18 10.92 -12.33 12.17
CA THR A 18 11.52 -13.69 12.14
C THR A 18 12.99 -13.52 11.78
N VAL A 19 13.86 -13.87 12.71
CA VAL A 19 15.28 -14.04 12.42
C VAL A 19 15.51 -15.50 12.08
N HIS A 20 16.03 -15.78 10.89
CA HIS A 20 16.42 -17.13 10.54
C HIS A 20 17.77 -17.50 11.17
N GLU A 21 18.05 -18.79 11.30
CA GLU A 21 19.34 -19.24 11.86
C GLU A 21 20.52 -18.75 11.00
N ASP A 22 20.37 -18.74 9.68
CA ASP A 22 21.38 -18.27 8.75
C ASP A 22 21.65 -16.75 8.89
N ASP A 23 20.64 -15.97 9.26
CA ASP A 23 20.77 -14.52 9.46
C ASP A 23 21.66 -14.19 10.66
N LYS A 24 21.84 -15.12 11.61
CA LYS A 24 22.70 -14.92 12.78
C LYS A 24 24.17 -14.71 12.41
N VAL A 25 24.59 -15.11 11.20
CA VAL A 25 25.93 -14.82 10.68
C VAL A 25 26.22 -13.31 10.70
N LEU A 26 25.18 -12.48 10.50
CA LEU A 26 25.28 -11.03 10.50
C LEU A 26 25.66 -10.47 11.88
N LEU A 27 25.42 -11.19 12.99
CA LEU A 27 25.85 -10.72 14.31
C LEU A 27 27.38 -10.59 14.43
N ASN A 28 28.14 -11.36 13.65
CA ASN A 28 29.59 -11.36 13.70
C ASN A 28 30.22 -10.34 12.73
N THR A 29 29.42 -9.68 11.90
CA THR A 29 29.89 -8.71 10.92
C THR A 29 29.98 -7.32 11.54
N PRO A 30 31.11 -6.61 11.43
CA PRO A 30 31.27 -5.26 12.01
C PRO A 30 30.32 -4.22 11.41
N ASP A 31 29.91 -4.38 10.14
CA ASP A 31 29.00 -3.45 9.45
C ASP A 31 27.51 -3.77 9.65
N ALA A 32 27.17 -4.65 10.60
CA ALA A 32 25.81 -5.13 10.84
C ALA A 32 25.22 -4.67 12.19
N GLU A 33 25.64 -3.51 12.68
CA GLU A 33 25.10 -2.91 13.91
C GLU A 33 23.57 -2.70 13.84
N TRP A 34 23.02 -2.37 12.67
CA TRP A 34 21.57 -2.28 12.46
C TRP A 34 20.87 -3.63 12.72
N PHE A 35 21.51 -4.74 12.35
CA PHE A 35 20.97 -6.08 12.57
C PHE A 35 21.06 -6.47 14.04
N ARG A 36 22.16 -6.11 14.73
CA ARG A 36 22.27 -6.31 16.19
C ARG A 36 21.17 -5.57 16.93
N ALA A 37 20.91 -4.32 16.56
CA ALA A 37 19.83 -3.53 17.15
C ALA A 37 18.46 -4.21 16.95
N LEU A 38 18.17 -4.76 15.76
CA LEU A 38 16.94 -5.50 15.49
C LEU A 38 16.88 -6.86 16.21
N TYR A 39 17.97 -7.62 16.20
CA TYR A 39 18.06 -8.95 16.79
C TYR A 39 17.78 -8.93 18.30
N TYR A 40 18.34 -7.94 19.00
CA TYR A 40 18.13 -7.76 20.44
C TYR A 40 16.91 -6.89 20.79
N PHE A 41 16.19 -6.38 19.79
CA PHE A 41 15.00 -5.57 20.03
C PHE A 41 13.88 -6.44 20.63
N PRO A 42 13.28 -6.04 21.77
CA PRO A 42 12.18 -6.78 22.39
C PRO A 42 10.86 -6.53 21.65
N TRP A 43 10.78 -6.98 20.40
CA TRP A 43 9.68 -6.72 19.47
C TRP A 43 8.33 -7.25 19.99
N GLU A 44 8.34 -8.36 20.73
CA GLU A 44 7.13 -8.98 21.28
C GLU A 44 6.34 -8.01 22.17
N LYS A 45 7.04 -7.19 22.97
CA LYS A 45 6.44 -6.17 23.84
C LYS A 45 5.74 -5.06 23.05
N HIS A 46 6.11 -4.89 21.79
CA HIS A 46 5.63 -3.84 20.90
C HIS A 46 4.59 -4.34 19.89
N ARG A 47 4.25 -5.63 19.93
CA ARG A 47 3.33 -6.27 18.98
C ARG A 47 1.95 -5.59 18.96
N ASN A 48 1.43 -5.24 20.13
CA ASN A 48 0.12 -4.60 20.25
C ASN A 48 0.11 -3.19 19.65
N PHE A 49 1.10 -2.36 20.02
CA PHE A 49 1.25 -1.01 19.46
C PHE A 49 1.37 -1.01 17.95
N GLY A 50 2.13 -1.96 17.41
CA GLY A 50 2.29 -2.08 15.99
C GLY A 50 1.02 -2.57 15.26
N ALA A 51 0.27 -3.49 15.86
CA ALA A 51 -1.04 -3.88 15.33
C ALA A 51 -2.02 -2.69 15.30
N GLU A 52 -2.09 -1.92 16.38
CA GLU A 52 -2.90 -0.70 16.46
C GLU A 52 -2.50 0.33 15.39
N TYR A 53 -1.19 0.55 15.22
CA TYR A 53 -0.66 1.43 14.19
C TYR A 53 -1.12 1.00 12.78
N TYR A 54 -1.01 -0.28 12.45
CA TYR A 54 -1.38 -0.76 11.13
C TYR A 54 -2.89 -0.77 10.88
N ASP A 55 -3.69 -1.08 11.90
CA ASP A 55 -5.15 -0.94 11.81
C ASP A 55 -5.53 0.55 11.57
N ALA A 56 -4.88 1.49 12.26
CA ALA A 56 -5.09 2.92 12.04
C ALA A 56 -4.65 3.39 10.63
N LEU A 57 -3.50 2.91 10.16
CA LEU A 57 -2.99 3.21 8.82
C LEU A 57 -3.91 2.68 7.72
N TYR A 58 -4.47 1.48 7.91
CA TYR A 58 -5.44 0.89 7.01
C TYR A 58 -6.70 1.75 6.88
N GLU A 59 -7.27 2.18 8.02
CA GLU A 59 -8.45 3.04 8.01
C GLU A 59 -8.17 4.44 7.44
N PHE A 60 -6.97 4.97 7.65
CA PHE A 60 -6.51 6.18 6.96
C PHE A 60 -6.50 6.00 5.44
N ASN A 61 -5.86 4.95 4.93
CA ASN A 61 -5.76 4.69 3.50
C ASN A 61 -7.14 4.52 2.84
N LYS A 62 -8.06 3.82 3.49
CA LYS A 62 -9.47 3.71 3.04
C LYS A 62 -10.16 5.06 2.95
N ARG A 63 -9.98 5.93 3.94
CA ARG A 63 -10.56 7.28 3.94
C ARG A 63 -10.00 8.11 2.78
N GLU A 64 -8.70 8.07 2.56
CA GLU A 64 -8.05 8.80 1.46
C GLU A 64 -8.45 8.28 0.09
N GLU A 65 -8.57 6.96 -0.08
CA GLU A 65 -9.08 6.35 -1.31
C GLU A 65 -10.50 6.84 -1.64
N ARG A 66 -11.41 6.85 -0.65
CA ARG A 66 -12.76 7.38 -0.81
C ARG A 66 -12.75 8.85 -1.23
N LYS A 67 -11.85 9.67 -0.67
CA LYS A 67 -11.71 11.09 -1.07
C LYS A 67 -11.24 11.21 -2.51
N ARG A 68 -10.25 10.43 -2.93
CA ARG A 68 -9.74 10.42 -4.32
C ARG A 68 -10.84 10.04 -5.30
N LEU A 69 -11.67 9.04 -4.97
CA LEU A 69 -12.80 8.64 -5.81
C LEU A 69 -13.89 9.71 -5.90
N LYS A 70 -14.19 10.41 -4.79
CA LYS A 70 -15.15 11.54 -4.79
C LYS A 70 -14.66 12.74 -5.59
N ASN A 71 -13.36 12.98 -5.57
CA ASN A 71 -12.72 14.09 -6.28
C ASN A 71 -12.33 13.75 -7.72
N GLN A 72 -12.65 12.55 -8.22
CA GLN A 72 -12.46 12.24 -9.64
C GLN A 72 -13.45 13.06 -10.47
N PRO A 73 -12.97 13.84 -11.45
CA PRO A 73 -13.86 14.45 -12.43
C PRO A 73 -14.66 13.36 -13.14
N PRO A 74 -15.90 13.64 -13.57
CA PRO A 74 -16.72 12.66 -14.28
C PRO A 74 -15.92 12.08 -15.44
N LYS A 75 -15.90 10.74 -15.53
CA LYS A 75 -15.20 10.01 -16.61
C LYS A 75 -15.64 10.61 -17.95
N ALA A 76 -14.67 11.09 -18.74
CA ALA A 76 -14.86 11.65 -20.08
C ALA A 76 -15.53 10.70 -21.10
N SER A 77 -15.94 9.50 -20.69
CA SER A 77 -16.70 8.55 -21.50
C SER A 77 -18.14 8.98 -21.79
N SER A 78 -18.74 9.88 -20.99
CA SER A 78 -20.09 10.39 -21.28
C SER A 78 -20.12 11.59 -22.24
N ILE A 79 -19.02 12.34 -22.38
CA ILE A 79 -18.98 13.52 -23.25
C ILE A 79 -18.99 13.11 -24.74
N ILE A 80 -18.45 11.93 -25.07
CA ILE A 80 -18.39 11.44 -26.46
C ILE A 80 -19.77 10.99 -26.99
N SER A 81 -20.70 10.55 -26.13
CA SER A 81 -22.03 10.11 -26.55
C SER A 81 -23.02 11.24 -26.82
N GLU A 82 -22.81 12.43 -26.27
CA GLU A 82 -23.61 13.62 -26.57
C GLU A 82 -23.12 14.34 -27.84
N GLN A 83 -21.81 14.34 -28.10
CA GLN A 83 -21.26 14.98 -29.31
C GLN A 83 -21.65 14.28 -30.63
N ARG A 84 -21.97 12.97 -30.60
CA ARG A 84 -22.42 12.22 -31.79
C ARG A 84 -23.91 12.38 -32.10
N ARG A 85 -24.70 13.02 -31.22
CA ARG A 85 -26.14 13.19 -31.44
C ARG A 85 -26.50 14.47 -32.20
N CYS A 86 -25.55 15.41 -32.36
CA CYS A 86 -25.80 16.71 -33.02
C CYS A 86 -25.27 16.82 -34.47
N LYS A 87 -24.79 15.74 -35.09
CA LYS A 87 -24.28 15.76 -36.48
C LYS A 87 -25.02 14.75 -37.36
N THR A 88 -26.32 14.94 -37.53
CA THR A 88 -27.05 14.34 -38.66
C THR A 88 -28.20 15.25 -39.03
N GLY A 89 -27.93 16.22 -39.91
CA GLY A 89 -28.93 17.19 -40.36
C GLY A 89 -28.45 17.99 -41.55
N ALA A 90 -28.77 17.47 -42.74
CA ALA A 90 -28.96 18.17 -44.02
C ALA A 90 -27.79 18.97 -44.62
N PHE A 91 -27.24 18.44 -45.71
CA PHE A 91 -26.82 19.27 -46.83
C PHE A 91 -27.68 18.84 -48.03
N VAL A 92 -28.57 19.74 -48.45
CA VAL A 92 -29.33 19.69 -49.73
C VAL A 92 -28.44 20.32 -50.80
#